data_AF-A0A3D1Q8C7-F1
#
_entry.id   AF-A0A3D1Q8C7-F1
#
_cell.length_a   1.000
_cell.length_b   1.000
_cell.length_c   1.000
_cell.angle_alpha   90.00
_cell.angle_beta   90.00
_cell.angle_gamma   90.00
#
_symmetry.space_group_name_H-M   'P 1'
#
loop_
_entity.id
_entity.type
_entity.pdbx_description
1 polymer ?
#
loop_
_entity_poly.entity_id
_entity_poly.type
_entity_poly.pdbx_seq_one_letter_code
_entity_poly.pdbx_strand_id
1 'polypeptide(L)' 'KTVLDFSDATQISSWAQEAMAAFVVTGTVGGSNGKLNPTGTTTRAEMAQVLYNLLGK' A
#
# COMPACT_ATOMS: atom_id res chain seq x y z
N LYS A 1 3.64 7.04 8.83
CA LYS A 1 2.94 7.46 7.59
C LYS A 1 1.50 7.02 7.71
N THR A 2 0.58 7.78 7.10
CA THR A 2 -0.83 7.41 6.97
C THR A 2 -1.21 7.37 5.50
N VAL A 3 -2.35 6.78 5.16
CA VAL A 3 -2.84 6.78 3.77
C VAL A 3 -3.07 8.20 3.23
N LEU A 4 -3.32 9.18 4.09
CA LEU A 4 -3.54 10.58 3.70
C LEU A 4 -2.26 11.27 3.23
N ASP A 5 -1.08 10.68 3.48
CA ASP A 5 0.21 11.19 2.99
C ASP A 5 0.38 10.97 1.46
N PHE A 6 -0.54 10.24 0.82
CA PHE A 6 -0.47 9.86 -0.58
C PHE A 6 -1.53 10.58 -1.41
N SER A 7 -1.11 11.13 -2.56
CA SER A 7 -1.95 11.97 -3.42
C SER A 7 -3.15 11.27 -4.06
N ASP A 8 -3.13 9.94 -4.08
CA ASP A 8 -4.14 9.07 -4.68
C ASP A 8 -4.95 8.28 -3.63
N ALA A 9 -4.90 8.69 -2.36
CA ALA A 9 -5.64 8.06 -1.27
C ALA A 9 -7.15 7.95 -1.54
N THR A 10 -7.72 8.90 -2.28
CA THR A 10 -9.14 8.90 -2.68
C THR A 10 -9.51 7.80 -3.67
N GLN A 11 -8.53 7.17 -4.31
CA GLN A 11 -8.76 6.05 -5.24
C GLN A 11 -8.83 4.69 -4.51
N ILE A 12 -8.57 4.66 -3.19
CA ILE A 12 -8.73 3.45 -2.38
C ILE A 12 -10.22 3.13 -2.27
N SER A 13 -10.60 1.94 -2.72
CA SER A 13 -11.97 1.45 -2.61
C SER A 13 -12.39 1.33 -1.14
N SER A 14 -13.67 1.55 -0.84
CA SER A 14 -14.20 1.54 0.53
C SER A 14 -13.84 0.27 1.32
N TRP A 15 -13.92 -0.90 0.66
CA TRP A 15 -13.55 -2.19 1.25
C TRP A 15 -12.07 -2.32 1.62
N ALA A 16 -11.18 -1.57 0.96
CA ALA A 16 -9.73 -1.67 1.11
C ALA A 16 -9.15 -0.65 2.09
N GLN A 17 -9.95 0.32 2.56
CA GLN A 17 -9.46 1.45 3.36
C GLN A 17 -8.76 1.00 4.63
N GLU A 18 -9.38 0.10 5.40
CA GLU A 18 -8.83 -0.38 6.66
C GLU A 18 -7.54 -1.18 6.44
N ALA A 19 -7.55 -2.12 5.49
CA ALA A 19 -6.38 -2.94 5.16
C ALA A 19 -5.20 -2.09 4.66
N MET A 20 -5.47 -1.13 3.77
CA MET A 20 -4.43 -0.24 3.24
C MET A 20 -3.88 0.69 4.32
N ALA A 21 -4.73 1.20 5.21
CA ALA A 21 -4.31 1.99 6.36
C ALA A 21 -3.36 1.18 7.26
N ALA A 22 -3.73 -0.06 7.58
CA ALA A 22 -2.87 -0.96 8.35
C ALA A 22 -1.52 -1.17 7.64
N PHE A 23 -1.52 -1.49 6.35
CA PHE A 23 -0.29 -1.77 5.59
C PHE A 23 0.65 -0.56 5.49
N VAL A 24 0.10 0.65 5.39
CA VAL A 24 0.91 1.87 5.38
C VAL A 24 1.49 2.16 6.77
N VAL A 25 0.70 1.98 7.82
CA VAL A 25 1.13 2.22 9.21
C VAL A 25 2.20 1.24 9.64
N THR A 26 2.06 -0.05 9.30
CA THR A 26 3.06 -1.10 9.59
C THR A 26 4.30 -1.02 8.68
N GLY A 27 4.25 -0.19 7.64
CA GLY A 27 5.29 -0.12 6.62
C GLY A 27 5.38 -1.37 5.75
N THR A 28 4.32 -2.18 5.70
CA THR A 28 4.17 -3.27 4.72
C THR A 28 4.14 -2.71 3.30
N VAL A 29 3.43 -1.60 3.10
CA VAL A 29 3.36 -0.84 1.85
C VAL A 29 3.88 0.58 2.06
N GLY A 30 4.84 1.00 1.25
CA GLY A 30 5.46 2.34 1.35
C GLY A 30 5.05 3.33 0.26
N GLY A 31 4.41 2.86 -0.81
CA GLY A 31 4.14 3.62 -2.03
C GLY A 31 5.40 4.01 -2.81
N SER A 32 5.20 4.71 -3.93
CA SER A 32 6.26 5.23 -4.80
C SER A 32 5.86 6.59 -5.35
N ASN A 33 6.80 7.54 -5.41
CA ASN A 33 6.57 8.90 -5.93
C ASN A 33 5.34 9.60 -5.30
N GLY A 34 5.12 9.42 -3.99
CA GLY A 34 3.99 10.02 -3.26
C GLY A 34 2.62 9.42 -3.60
N LYS A 35 2.59 8.20 -4.15
CA LYS A 35 1.38 7.46 -4.53
C LYS A 35 1.37 6.02 -4.04
N LEU A 36 0.18 5.47 -3.80
CA LEU A 36 -0.05 4.05 -3.48
C LEU A 36 -0.42 3.22 -4.71
N ASN A 37 -0.90 3.85 -5.79
CA ASN A 37 -1.43 3.24 -7.00
C ASN A 37 -2.46 2.12 -6.73
N PRO A 38 -3.54 2.38 -5.97
CA PRO A 38 -4.47 1.35 -5.48
C PRO A 38 -5.24 0.61 -6.58
N THR A 39 -5.34 1.19 -7.78
CA THR A 39 -6.00 0.61 -8.97
C THR A 39 -4.99 0.10 -10.01
N GLY A 40 -3.69 0.26 -9.74
CA GLY A 40 -2.63 -0.16 -10.65
C GLY A 40 -2.38 -1.68 -10.58
N THR A 41 -1.90 -2.24 -11.69
CA THR A 41 -1.47 -3.64 -11.72
C THR A 41 -0.16 -3.79 -10.97
N THR A 42 -0.14 -4.64 -9.95
CA THR A 42 1.11 -5.01 -9.27
C THR A 42 1.93 -6.00 -10.09
N THR A 43 3.24 -5.85 -10.07
CA THR A 43 4.18 -6.84 -10.62
C THR A 43 4.47 -7.95 -9.62
N ARG A 44 4.98 -9.09 -10.11
CA ARG A 44 5.39 -10.21 -9.26
C ARG A 44 6.46 -9.81 -8.22
N ALA A 45 7.39 -8.93 -8.61
CA ALA A 45 8.46 -8.46 -7.73
C ALA A 45 7.91 -7.56 -6.60
N GLU A 46 7.00 -6.64 -6.92
CA GLU A 46 6.35 -5.79 -5.93
C GLU A 46 5.53 -6.61 -4.93
N MET A 47 4.74 -7.58 -5.42
CA MET A 47 3.96 -8.45 -4.54
C MET A 47 4.88 -9.29 -3.63
N ALA A 48 6.00 -9.80 -4.15
CA ALA A 48 6.98 -10.53 -3.34
C ALA A 48 7.57 -9.65 -2.22
N GLN A 49 7.88 -8.38 -2.51
CA GLN A 49 8.35 -7.42 -1.51
C GLN A 49 7.28 -7.14 -0.43
N VAL A 50 6.02 -6.98 -0.84
CA VAL A 50 4.90 -6.78 0.10
C VAL A 50 4.75 -7.99 1.02
N LEU A 51 4.79 -9.21 0.48
CA LEU A 51 4.74 -10.43 1.29
C LEU A 51 5.94 -10.55 2.23
N TYR A 52 7.15 -10.24 1.77
CA TYR A 52 8.34 -10.23 2.62
C TYR A 52 8.19 -9.25 3.79
N ASN A 53 7.71 -8.02 3.53
CA ASN A 53 7.49 -7.03 4.59
C ASN A 53 6.38 -7.44 5.57
N LEU A 54 5.37 -8.18 5.09
CA LEU A 54 4.23 -8.62 5.88
C LEU A 54 4.56 -9.84 6.77
N LEU A 55 5.30 -10.81 6.22
CA LEU A 55 5.49 -12.14 6.82
C LEU A 55 6.90 -12.38 7.33
N GLY A 56 7.89 -11.66 6.80
CA GLY A 56 9.32 -11.95 6.99
C GLY A 56 10.09 -10.88 7.76
N LYS A 57 9.43 -9.80 8.17
CA LYS A 57 9.94 -8.95 9.26
C LYS A 57 9.80 -9.65 10.60
#